data_AF-A0A7Y8IZR0-F1
#
_entry.id   AF-A0A7Y8IZR0-F1
#
_cell.length_a   1.000
_cell.length_b   1.000
_cell.length_c   1.000
_cell.angle_alpha   90.00
_cell.angle_beta   90.00
_cell.angle_gamma   90.00
#
_symmetry.space_group_name_H-M   'P 1'
#
loop_
_entity.id
_entity.type
_entity.pdbx_description
1 polymer ?
#
loop_
_entity_poly.entity_id
_entity_poly.type
_entity_poly.pdbx_seq_one_letter_code
_entity_poly.pdbx_strand_id
1 'polypeptide(L)'
;MKAVLVTLCCVFLALHAIPAQKGKVVVVDSASKDLKRTAYRMRIPVERLRNARQALQEATDLAKRARPVQVSSFAQLGASWILWHRAKAESAIKELVSTLRFAALDAREPRDYTEATSAARSLLASLAQLDPDEALLLVRRWPEPGKFLGEVAQKTRTEMESQFRRAAVQRVAFSNPDAALKLRSDIQGTGYADFGARAQIADSLVRAGRKDQAVSLLSQAIADLRDAKPNAVELSESIQLVQAVSRIAPERFPEAFRILTESAASLPVAGSPSLKLGDQVILLENVEAVALNLLAELTQRPALVMKAIDTLPNLKSKLEVVGGIDSVFAGGTVEIGYGNHGELQSMTHYGSDASYGDQSLYLELRGKAARDPVSVRERLSQLSPSPEKIQNVLNLAWVSAVEDPDLSSIALETAGRLIARIEPISGRAPMFAQMVRTSRRCDGEVDPEILKQGFLLVADIREEEEDQAKGMAGTARRSSAEMLERALITELAIDNYEAAIRYVRTMPDKQAQLSTLLAIVEACRRPF
;
A
#
# COMPACT_ATOMS: atom_id res chain seq x y z
N MET A 1 73.56 65.36 -2.64
CA MET A 1 73.09 66.29 -1.59
C MET A 1 71.60 66.04 -1.42
N LYS A 2 71.18 65.29 -0.39
CA LYS A 2 70.65 65.83 0.90
C LYS A 2 69.54 66.85 0.62
N ALA A 3 68.25 66.65 0.92
CA ALA A 3 67.59 66.00 2.06
C ALA A 3 66.13 65.62 1.62
N VAL A 4 65.53 64.45 1.95
CA VAL A 4 64.98 64.06 3.27
C VAL A 4 63.80 65.01 3.62
N LEU A 5 62.56 64.62 3.92
CA LEU A 5 61.95 63.36 4.37
C LEU A 5 60.44 63.66 4.59
N VAL A 6 59.62 62.61 4.62
CA VAL A 6 58.29 62.55 5.28
C VAL A 6 57.21 63.53 4.80
N THR A 7 56.45 63.11 3.78
CA THR A 7 55.02 62.82 4.02
C THR A 7 54.60 61.67 3.10
N LEU A 8 55.28 60.55 3.34
CA LEU A 8 54.85 59.21 2.99
C LEU A 8 53.49 58.98 3.69
N CYS A 9 52.43 58.64 2.93
CA CYS A 9 51.44 57.58 3.25
C CYS A 9 50.00 57.76 2.73
N CYS A 10 49.58 58.85 2.07
CA CYS A 10 48.12 59.00 1.83
C CYS A 10 47.58 59.17 0.40
N VAL A 11 48.37 59.22 -0.69
CA VAL A 11 47.78 59.53 -2.02
C VAL A 11 48.34 58.71 -3.20
N PHE A 12 48.86 57.50 -2.96
CA PHE A 12 49.32 56.61 -4.06
C PHE A 12 48.69 55.21 -4.01
N LEU A 13 47.38 55.14 -3.75
CA LEU A 13 46.55 53.94 -3.98
C LEU A 13 45.13 54.33 -4.45
N ALA A 14 45.03 55.26 -5.40
CA ALA A 14 43.78 55.59 -6.08
C ALA A 14 43.92 55.27 -7.57
N LEU A 15 44.05 53.98 -7.90
CA LEU A 15 43.67 53.29 -9.14
C LEU A 15 44.15 51.83 -8.94
N HIS A 16 43.26 50.85 -9.12
CA HIS A 16 43.37 49.40 -8.78
C HIS A 16 42.68 48.91 -7.49
N ALA A 17 41.54 49.50 -7.11
CA ALA A 17 40.58 48.80 -6.25
C ALA A 17 39.69 47.89 -7.12
N ILE A 18 40.24 46.74 -7.50
CA ILE A 18 39.43 45.53 -7.73
C ILE A 18 38.67 45.31 -6.42
N PRO A 19 37.31 45.30 -6.37
CA PRO A 19 36.67 44.69 -5.22
C PRO A 19 37.01 43.22 -5.34
N ALA A 20 37.99 42.79 -4.54
CA ALA A 20 38.21 41.40 -4.23
C ALA A 20 36.83 40.82 -3.92
N GLN A 21 36.34 39.96 -4.81
CA GLN A 21 35.32 39.00 -4.47
C GLN A 21 35.91 38.22 -3.30
N LYS A 22 35.65 38.69 -2.07
CA LYS A 22 35.45 37.80 -0.95
C LYS A 22 34.32 36.93 -1.42
N GLY A 23 34.69 35.80 -2.02
CA GLY A 23 33.84 34.64 -2.07
C GLY A 23 33.41 34.45 -0.62
N LYS A 24 32.22 34.97 -0.30
CA LYS A 24 31.36 34.30 0.64
C LYS A 24 31.29 32.91 0.05
N VAL A 25 32.12 32.01 0.58
CA VAL A 25 31.77 30.61 0.64
C VAL A 25 30.43 30.65 1.37
N VAL A 26 29.36 30.79 0.60
CA VAL A 26 28.04 30.43 1.06
C VAL A 26 28.23 28.94 1.28
N VAL A 27 28.53 28.58 2.52
CA VAL A 27 28.35 27.22 3.01
C VAL A 27 26.86 27.01 2.85
N VAL A 28 26.45 26.63 1.65
CA VAL A 28 25.11 26.13 1.39
C VAL A 28 25.10 24.85 2.20
N ASP A 29 24.51 24.97 3.39
CA ASP A 29 24.37 23.92 4.38
C ASP A 29 24.02 22.62 3.67
N SER A 30 24.70 21.52 4.02
CA SER A 30 24.52 20.22 3.36
C SER A 30 23.03 19.82 3.36
N ALA A 31 22.31 20.19 4.43
CA ALA A 31 20.87 20.04 4.55
C ALA A 31 20.06 20.79 3.46
N SER A 32 20.50 21.98 3.04
CA SER A 32 19.86 22.77 1.98
C SER A 32 20.10 22.17 0.59
N LYS A 33 21.30 21.64 0.34
CA LYS A 33 21.62 20.94 -0.91
C LYS A 33 20.82 19.64 -1.03
N ASP A 34 20.75 18.86 0.03
CA ASP A 34 20.00 17.61 0.06
C ASP A 34 18.49 17.84 -0.11
N LEU A 35 17.95 18.87 0.53
CA LEU A 35 16.54 19.25 0.35
C LEU A 35 16.25 19.59 -1.12
N LYS A 36 17.08 20.42 -1.76
CA LYS A 36 16.92 20.77 -3.19
C LYS A 36 17.05 19.54 -4.09
N ARG A 37 18.03 18.67 -3.83
CA ARG A 37 18.26 17.45 -4.61
C ARG A 37 17.08 16.47 -4.50
N THR A 38 16.54 16.30 -3.30
CA THR A 38 15.37 15.43 -3.08
C THR A 38 14.12 16.01 -3.72
N ALA A 39 13.87 17.31 -3.56
CA ALA A 39 12.72 17.99 -4.20
C ALA A 39 12.77 17.84 -5.73
N TYR A 40 13.95 18.03 -6.33
CA TYR A 40 14.17 17.81 -7.76
C TYR A 40 13.86 16.36 -8.20
N ARG A 41 14.36 15.36 -7.46
CA ARG A 41 14.07 13.94 -7.75
C ARG A 41 12.59 13.60 -7.64
N MET A 42 11.90 14.23 -6.69
CA MET A 42 10.47 14.05 -6.46
C MET A 42 9.59 14.90 -7.39
N ARG A 43 10.19 15.79 -8.20
CA ARG A 43 9.50 16.73 -9.10
C ARG A 43 8.48 17.62 -8.38
N ILE A 44 8.85 18.12 -7.21
CA ILE A 44 8.02 19.03 -6.40
C ILE A 44 8.81 20.29 -6.01
N PRO A 45 8.12 21.40 -5.68
CA PRO A 45 8.75 22.57 -5.10
C PRO A 45 9.48 22.26 -3.78
N VAL A 46 10.60 22.95 -3.54
CA VAL A 46 11.41 22.81 -2.32
C VAL A 46 10.58 23.10 -1.07
N GLU A 47 9.70 24.11 -1.14
CA GLU A 47 8.81 24.49 -0.03
C GLU A 47 7.79 23.38 0.27
N ARG A 48 7.22 22.71 -0.74
CA ARG A 48 6.32 21.55 -0.51
C ARG A 48 7.04 20.40 0.19
N LEU A 49 8.29 20.12 -0.18
CA LEU A 49 9.08 19.10 0.51
C LEU A 49 9.39 19.51 1.96
N ARG A 50 9.68 20.78 2.22
CA ARG A 50 9.90 21.31 3.58
C ARG A 50 8.64 21.15 4.42
N ASN A 51 7.49 21.58 3.90
CA ASN A 51 6.18 21.50 4.55
C ASN A 51 5.79 20.05 4.85
N ALA A 52 5.94 19.14 3.88
CA ALA A 52 5.69 17.71 4.08
C ALA A 52 6.55 17.12 5.20
N ARG A 53 7.85 17.45 5.25
CA ARG A 53 8.75 16.99 6.30
C ARG A 53 8.38 17.54 7.67
N GLN A 54 7.94 18.80 7.74
CA GLN A 54 7.50 19.40 9.00
C GLN A 54 6.19 18.77 9.48
N ALA A 55 5.18 18.63 8.62
CA ALA A 55 3.91 17.98 8.96
C ALA A 55 4.13 16.52 9.40
N LEU A 56 5.06 15.81 8.75
CA LEU A 56 5.44 14.45 9.12
C LEU A 56 6.10 14.39 10.50
N GLN A 57 6.94 15.36 10.84
CA GLN A 57 7.52 15.47 12.18
C GLN A 57 6.44 15.74 13.24
N GLU A 58 5.53 16.69 12.98
CA GLU A 58 4.41 16.99 13.88
C GLU A 58 3.49 15.77 14.06
N ALA A 59 3.19 15.05 12.99
CA ALA A 59 2.40 13.80 13.03
C ALA A 59 3.08 12.72 13.86
N THR A 60 4.40 12.60 13.72
CA THR A 60 5.22 11.63 14.48
C THR A 60 5.21 11.97 15.96
N ASP A 61 5.39 13.24 16.33
CA ASP A 61 5.40 13.67 17.72
C ASP A 61 4.00 13.58 18.36
N LEU A 62 2.94 13.82 17.60
CA LEU A 62 1.56 13.59 18.04
C LEU A 62 1.29 12.10 18.26
N ALA A 63 1.70 11.23 17.33
CA ALA A 63 1.50 9.78 17.45
C ALA A 63 2.21 9.16 18.67
N LYS A 64 3.31 9.76 19.15
CA LYS A 64 3.98 9.35 20.39
C LYS A 64 3.15 9.64 21.65
N ARG A 65 2.31 10.68 21.62
CA ARG A 65 1.59 11.22 22.79
C ARG A 65 0.09 10.93 22.77
N ALA A 66 -0.49 10.72 21.60
CA ALA A 66 -1.88 10.35 21.42
C ALA A 66 -2.04 8.85 21.69
N ARG A 67 -3.01 8.51 22.53
CA ARG A 67 -3.47 7.13 22.74
C ARG A 67 -5.00 7.18 22.93
N PRO A 68 -5.77 6.30 22.27
CA PRO A 68 -5.36 5.33 21.25
C PRO A 68 -4.99 5.99 19.92
N VAL A 69 -4.20 5.30 19.08
CA VAL A 69 -3.89 5.68 17.69
C VAL A 69 -4.11 4.48 16.80
N GLN A 70 -4.78 4.67 15.66
CA GLN A 70 -5.04 3.59 14.72
C GLN A 70 -3.75 2.97 14.17
N VAL A 71 -3.72 1.64 14.06
CA VAL A 71 -2.60 0.87 13.49
C VAL A 71 -2.24 1.34 12.07
N SER A 72 -3.24 1.69 11.26
CA SER A 72 -3.07 2.23 9.90
C SER A 72 -2.23 3.51 9.87
N SER A 73 -2.38 4.39 10.85
CA SER A 73 -1.60 5.64 10.94
C SER A 73 -0.12 5.37 11.11
N PHE A 74 0.26 4.32 11.87
CA PHE A 74 1.67 3.93 12.02
C PHE A 74 2.26 3.34 10.74
N ALA A 75 1.47 2.55 9.99
CA ALA A 75 1.89 2.08 8.67
C ALA A 75 2.16 3.26 7.71
N GLN A 76 1.26 4.25 7.69
CA GLN A 76 1.39 5.44 6.86
C GLN A 76 2.59 6.32 7.27
N LEU A 77 2.83 6.48 8.59
CA LEU A 77 4.01 7.16 9.11
C LEU A 77 5.31 6.49 8.64
N GLY A 78 5.42 5.17 8.79
CA GLY A 78 6.60 4.42 8.36
C GLY A 78 6.90 4.60 6.87
N ALA A 79 5.89 4.42 6.01
CA ALA A 79 6.01 4.63 4.57
C ALA A 79 6.37 6.09 4.22
N SER A 80 5.74 7.05 4.89
CA SER A 80 5.96 8.49 4.66
C SER A 80 7.39 8.91 5.03
N TRP A 81 7.95 8.40 6.13
CA TRP A 81 9.33 8.67 6.51
C TRP A 81 10.33 8.21 5.45
N ILE A 82 10.16 7.01 4.92
CA ILE A 82 11.02 6.47 3.86
C ILE A 82 10.92 7.33 2.60
N LEU A 83 9.70 7.71 2.21
CA LEU A 83 9.44 8.48 1.00
C LEU A 83 9.98 9.91 1.09
N TRP A 84 9.60 10.64 2.15
CA TRP A 84 9.84 12.08 2.27
C TRP A 84 11.20 12.42 2.88
N HIS A 85 11.74 11.54 3.73
CA HIS A 85 12.98 11.80 4.47
C HIS A 85 13.78 10.54 4.80
N ARG A 86 14.10 9.71 3.79
CA ARG A 86 14.86 8.45 3.95
C ARG A 86 16.06 8.52 4.92
N ALA A 87 16.85 9.59 4.87
CA ALA A 87 18.02 9.77 5.75
C ALA A 87 17.72 9.84 7.26
N LYS A 88 16.50 10.23 7.66
CA LYS A 88 16.04 10.27 9.06
C LYS A 88 14.99 9.19 9.37
N ALA A 89 14.59 8.43 8.37
CA ALA A 89 13.49 7.48 8.48
C ALA A 89 13.80 6.38 9.52
N GLU A 90 15.02 5.83 9.47
CA GLU A 90 15.44 4.79 10.41
C GLU A 90 15.33 5.24 11.87
N SER A 91 15.91 6.40 12.21
CA SER A 91 15.86 6.94 13.57
C SER A 91 14.44 7.26 14.03
N ALA A 92 13.61 7.86 13.15
CA ALA A 92 12.23 8.22 13.49
C ALA A 92 11.35 6.98 13.71
N ILE A 93 11.49 5.97 12.86
CA ILE A 93 10.77 4.70 12.98
C ILE A 93 11.20 3.96 14.26
N LYS A 94 12.51 3.90 14.56
CA LYS A 94 13.03 3.29 15.80
C LYS A 94 12.46 3.95 17.05
N GLU A 95 12.35 5.28 17.07
CA GLU A 95 11.78 6.02 18.20
C GLU A 95 10.30 5.66 18.41
N LEU A 96 9.49 5.63 17.35
CA LEU A 96 8.09 5.21 17.42
C LEU A 96 7.93 3.75 17.88
N VAL A 97 8.77 2.84 17.36
CA VAL A 97 8.81 1.44 17.80
C VAL A 97 9.15 1.35 19.29
N SER A 98 10.09 2.16 19.78
CA SER A 98 10.41 2.22 21.22
C SER A 98 9.21 2.70 22.04
N THR A 99 8.48 3.73 21.58
CA THR A 99 7.27 4.20 22.27
C THR A 99 6.18 3.11 22.33
N LEU A 100 5.99 2.36 21.25
CA LEU A 100 5.05 1.23 21.22
C LEU A 100 5.52 0.06 22.07
N ARG A 101 6.82 -0.18 22.16
CA ARG A 101 7.40 -1.20 23.03
C ARG A 101 7.12 -0.91 24.50
N PHE A 102 7.27 0.35 24.94
CA PHE A 102 6.89 0.76 26.29
C PHE A 102 5.39 0.60 26.52
N ALA A 103 4.55 1.00 25.56
CA ALA A 103 3.11 0.78 25.66
C ALA A 103 2.71 -0.70 25.76
N ALA A 104 3.39 -1.60 25.04
CA ALA A 104 3.18 -3.04 25.15
C ALA A 104 3.65 -3.61 26.50
N LEU A 105 4.76 -3.11 27.04
CA LEU A 105 5.24 -3.49 28.38
C LEU A 105 4.28 -3.07 29.50
N ASP A 106 3.71 -1.86 29.39
CA ASP A 106 2.81 -1.29 30.39
C ASP A 106 1.34 -1.72 30.22
N ALA A 107 1.04 -2.54 29.21
CA ALA A 107 -0.31 -2.98 28.88
C ALA A 107 -0.96 -3.76 30.03
N ARG A 108 -2.14 -3.32 30.45
CA ARG A 108 -2.95 -3.97 31.49
C ARG A 108 -4.09 -4.81 30.92
N GLU A 109 -4.47 -4.54 29.68
CA GLU A 109 -5.50 -5.27 28.96
C GLU A 109 -4.92 -5.97 27.72
N PRO A 110 -5.45 -7.14 27.32
CA PRO A 110 -4.97 -7.84 26.13
C PRO A 110 -5.05 -6.96 24.87
N ARG A 111 -6.10 -6.13 24.79
CA ARG A 111 -6.34 -5.21 23.67
C ARG A 111 -5.22 -4.18 23.51
N ASP A 112 -4.76 -3.56 24.58
CA ASP A 112 -3.69 -2.56 24.52
C ASP A 112 -2.38 -3.17 24.02
N TYR A 113 -2.08 -4.39 24.48
CA TYR A 113 -0.91 -5.13 24.04
C TYR A 113 -0.99 -5.49 22.55
N THR A 114 -2.15 -5.97 22.08
CA THR A 114 -2.32 -6.36 20.68
C THR A 114 -2.33 -5.15 19.74
N GLU A 115 -2.92 -4.03 20.15
CA GLU A 115 -2.88 -2.77 19.39
C GLU A 115 -1.44 -2.24 19.27
N ALA A 116 -0.70 -2.19 20.38
CA ALA A 116 0.69 -1.74 20.38
C ALA A 116 1.60 -2.65 19.53
N THR A 117 1.44 -3.97 19.65
CA THR A 117 2.19 -4.97 18.87
C THR A 117 1.85 -4.90 17.39
N SER A 118 0.57 -4.73 17.03
CA SER A 118 0.14 -4.60 15.64
C SER A 118 0.65 -3.32 14.98
N ALA A 119 0.62 -2.19 15.70
CA ALA A 119 1.21 -0.94 15.25
C ALA A 119 2.74 -1.05 15.05
N ALA A 120 3.43 -1.72 15.98
CA ALA A 120 4.87 -1.93 15.90
C ALA A 120 5.24 -2.81 14.70
N ARG A 121 4.46 -3.85 14.43
CA ARG A 121 4.62 -4.71 13.25
C ARG A 121 4.64 -3.90 11.95
N SER A 122 3.72 -2.95 11.77
CA SER A 122 3.67 -2.09 10.59
C SER A 122 4.91 -1.19 10.44
N LEU A 123 5.41 -0.64 11.55
CA LEU A 123 6.63 0.17 11.55
C LEU A 123 7.88 -0.66 11.30
N LEU A 124 7.98 -1.84 11.91
CA LEU A 124 9.09 -2.76 11.73
C LEU A 124 9.16 -3.28 10.28
N ALA A 125 8.02 -3.43 9.61
CA ALA A 125 7.97 -3.76 8.18
C ALA A 125 8.54 -2.63 7.32
N SER A 126 8.32 -1.38 7.71
CA SER A 126 8.96 -0.21 7.08
C SER A 126 10.46 -0.17 7.38
N LEU A 127 10.86 -0.40 8.64
CA LEU A 127 12.27 -0.46 9.03
C LEU A 127 13.03 -1.55 8.26
N ALA A 128 12.40 -2.69 7.99
CA ALA A 128 13.00 -3.78 7.22
C ALA A 128 13.34 -3.40 5.77
N GLN A 129 12.76 -2.33 5.21
CA GLN A 129 13.17 -1.81 3.90
C GLN A 129 14.45 -0.95 3.96
N LEU A 130 14.87 -0.55 5.16
CA LEU A 130 16.06 0.28 5.42
C LEU A 130 17.18 -0.56 6.02
N ASP A 131 16.89 -1.26 7.11
CA ASP A 131 17.79 -2.10 7.87
C ASP A 131 17.01 -3.32 8.42
N PRO A 132 17.04 -4.44 7.70
CA PRO A 132 16.22 -5.57 8.07
C PRO A 132 16.82 -6.47 9.15
N ASP A 133 18.12 -6.38 9.40
CA ASP A 133 18.75 -7.12 10.49
C ASP A 133 18.40 -6.47 11.83
N GLU A 134 18.41 -5.14 11.87
CA GLU A 134 17.93 -4.38 13.02
C GLU A 134 16.42 -4.56 13.26
N ALA A 135 15.60 -4.57 12.20
CA ALA A 135 14.17 -4.86 12.35
C ALA A 135 13.94 -6.24 12.99
N LEU A 136 14.66 -7.27 12.55
CA LEU A 136 14.58 -8.61 13.14
C LEU A 136 15.08 -8.63 14.59
N LEU A 137 16.15 -7.89 14.91
CA LEU A 137 16.66 -7.76 16.28
C LEU A 137 15.63 -7.12 17.21
N LEU A 138 14.93 -6.08 16.76
CA LEU A 138 13.87 -5.43 17.54
C LEU A 138 12.65 -6.35 17.74
N VAL A 139 12.29 -7.14 16.73
CA VAL A 139 11.23 -8.17 16.85
C VAL A 139 11.61 -9.23 17.88
N ARG A 140 12.85 -9.75 17.84
CA ARG A 140 13.33 -10.74 18.82
C ARG A 140 13.35 -10.21 20.25
N ARG A 141 13.57 -8.90 20.42
CA ARG A 141 13.58 -8.20 21.72
C ARG A 141 12.20 -7.64 22.09
N TRP A 142 11.15 -7.96 21.33
CA TRP A 142 9.80 -7.54 21.64
C TRP A 142 9.35 -8.18 22.97
N PRO A 143 8.75 -7.40 23.89
CA PRO A 143 8.38 -7.90 25.21
C PRO A 143 7.50 -9.14 25.13
N GLU A 144 7.66 -10.05 26.09
CA GLU A 144 6.66 -11.09 26.35
C GLU A 144 5.43 -10.43 26.99
N PRO A 145 4.20 -10.80 26.62
CA PRO A 145 3.03 -10.33 27.33
C PRO A 145 3.00 -10.89 28.74
N GLY A 146 2.49 -10.10 29.69
CA GLY A 146 2.25 -10.59 31.05
C GLY A 146 1.29 -11.77 31.04
N LYS A 147 1.51 -12.78 31.92
CA LYS A 147 0.70 -14.01 31.97
C LYS A 147 -0.82 -13.74 32.11
N PHE A 148 -1.19 -12.63 32.74
CA PHE A 148 -2.58 -12.21 32.95
C PHE A 148 -3.28 -11.69 31.68
N LEU A 149 -2.53 -11.38 30.61
CA LEU A 149 -3.08 -10.92 29.33
C LEU A 149 -3.61 -12.06 28.44
N GLY A 150 -3.40 -13.31 28.85
CA GLY A 150 -3.95 -14.49 28.18
C GLY A 150 -3.34 -14.83 26.81
N GLU A 151 -3.92 -15.83 26.17
CA GLU A 151 -3.37 -16.45 24.95
C GLU A 151 -3.39 -15.53 23.73
N VAL A 152 -4.35 -14.60 23.65
CA VAL A 152 -4.49 -13.68 22.51
C VAL A 152 -3.26 -12.78 22.36
N ALA A 153 -2.75 -12.26 23.48
CA ALA A 153 -1.54 -11.43 23.51
C ALA A 153 -0.30 -12.26 23.11
N GLN A 154 -0.18 -13.48 23.63
CA GLN A 154 0.92 -14.39 23.27
C GLN A 154 0.90 -14.72 21.78
N LYS A 155 -0.28 -15.10 21.26
CA LYS A 155 -0.47 -15.42 19.85
C LYS A 155 -0.07 -14.25 18.94
N THR A 156 -0.50 -13.02 19.28
CA THR A 156 -0.17 -11.82 18.50
C THR A 156 1.35 -11.57 18.42
N ARG A 157 2.06 -11.74 19.55
CA ARG A 157 3.53 -11.65 19.56
C ARG A 157 4.17 -12.73 18.70
N THR A 158 3.77 -13.98 18.92
CA THR A 158 4.31 -15.14 18.21
C THR A 158 4.08 -15.01 16.70
N GLU A 159 2.90 -14.56 16.26
CA GLU A 159 2.60 -14.30 14.85
C GLU A 159 3.52 -13.23 14.25
N MET A 160 3.73 -12.11 14.95
CA MET A 160 4.65 -11.07 14.51
C MET A 160 6.07 -11.63 14.36
N GLU A 161 6.58 -12.30 15.38
CA GLU A 161 7.92 -12.88 15.34
C GLU A 161 8.11 -13.84 14.17
N SER A 162 7.10 -14.66 13.92
CA SER A 162 7.13 -15.69 12.87
C SER A 162 7.07 -15.10 11.47
N GLN A 163 6.30 -14.03 11.29
CA GLN A 163 6.25 -13.30 10.03
C GLN A 163 7.63 -12.72 9.66
N PHE A 164 8.31 -12.04 10.60
CA PHE A 164 9.63 -11.46 10.33
C PHE A 164 10.72 -12.51 10.18
N ARG A 165 10.66 -13.60 10.95
CA ARG A 165 11.56 -14.74 10.78
C ARG A 165 11.42 -15.37 9.40
N ARG A 166 10.19 -15.60 8.91
CA ARG A 166 9.94 -16.11 7.55
C ARG A 166 10.50 -15.17 6.48
N ALA A 167 10.21 -13.88 6.59
CA ALA A 167 10.71 -12.88 5.65
C ALA A 167 12.25 -12.83 5.63
N ALA A 168 12.91 -12.96 6.79
CA ALA A 168 14.37 -12.99 6.88
C ALA A 168 14.97 -14.19 6.17
N VAL A 169 14.41 -15.41 6.37
CA VAL A 169 14.87 -16.61 5.68
C VAL A 169 14.68 -16.48 4.16
N GLN A 170 13.48 -16.10 3.71
CA GLN A 170 13.18 -15.93 2.28
C GLN A 170 14.14 -14.91 1.61
N ARG A 171 14.46 -13.81 2.31
CA ARG A 171 15.38 -12.79 1.79
C ARG A 171 16.78 -13.34 1.50
N VAL A 172 17.31 -14.20 2.36
CA VAL A 172 18.67 -14.74 2.20
C VAL A 172 18.71 -16.07 1.45
N ALA A 173 17.58 -16.77 1.34
CA ALA A 173 17.47 -18.11 0.73
C ALA A 173 18.08 -18.19 -0.67
N PHE A 174 17.86 -17.16 -1.49
CA PHE A 174 18.39 -17.13 -2.85
C PHE A 174 19.89 -16.82 -2.90
N SER A 175 20.34 -15.82 -2.15
CA SER A 175 21.69 -15.25 -2.27
C SER A 175 22.74 -15.94 -1.41
N ASN A 176 22.35 -16.53 -0.28
CA ASN A 176 23.26 -17.19 0.66
C ASN A 176 22.55 -18.38 1.33
N PRO A 177 22.62 -19.58 0.72
CA PRO A 177 21.90 -20.75 1.22
C PRO A 177 22.39 -21.20 2.60
N ASP A 178 23.66 -20.97 2.95
CA ASP A 178 24.20 -21.33 4.28
C ASP A 178 23.67 -20.43 5.39
N ALA A 179 23.61 -19.12 5.15
CA ALA A 179 22.99 -18.19 6.08
C ALA A 179 21.50 -18.48 6.25
N ALA A 180 20.81 -18.84 5.16
CA ALA A 180 19.40 -19.22 5.18
C ALA A 180 19.16 -20.50 5.99
N LEU A 181 19.99 -21.53 5.81
CA LEU A 181 19.93 -22.77 6.60
C LEU A 181 20.16 -22.51 8.09
N LYS A 182 21.14 -21.66 8.44
CA LYS A 182 21.41 -21.29 9.83
C LYS A 182 20.24 -20.51 10.46
N LEU A 183 19.73 -19.51 9.75
CA LEU A 183 18.56 -18.76 10.23
C LEU A 183 17.36 -19.68 10.41
N ARG A 184 17.15 -20.63 9.49
CA ARG A 184 16.08 -21.64 9.59
C ARG A 184 16.27 -22.56 10.79
N SER A 185 17.49 -23.07 11.05
CA SER A 185 17.74 -23.93 12.22
C SER A 185 17.45 -23.21 13.53
N ASP A 186 17.72 -21.90 13.61
CA ASP A 186 17.38 -21.07 14.79
C ASP A 186 15.86 -20.90 15.00
N ILE A 187 15.04 -21.37 14.05
CA ILE A 187 13.57 -21.28 14.06
C ILE A 187 12.93 -22.69 14.19
N GLN A 188 13.71 -23.77 14.10
CA GLN A 188 13.18 -25.13 14.27
C GLN A 188 12.60 -25.33 15.68
N GLY A 189 11.37 -25.86 15.77
CA GLY A 189 10.67 -26.14 17.03
C GLY A 189 9.49 -25.20 17.35
N THR A 190 9.27 -24.16 16.56
CA THR A 190 8.11 -23.25 16.73
C THR A 190 6.85 -23.71 15.99
N GLY A 191 6.85 -24.92 15.42
CA GLY A 191 5.70 -25.49 14.69
C GLY A 191 5.46 -24.90 13.29
N TYR A 192 6.42 -24.17 12.71
CA TYR A 192 6.28 -23.57 11.38
C TYR A 192 6.75 -24.50 10.27
N ALA A 193 5.85 -24.73 9.30
CA ALA A 193 6.22 -25.28 8.01
C ALA A 193 6.67 -24.14 7.08
N ASP A 194 7.95 -24.14 6.69
CA ASP A 194 8.59 -23.12 5.86
C ASP A 194 8.83 -23.63 4.43
N PHE A 195 7.80 -24.23 3.82
CA PHE A 195 7.93 -24.98 2.56
C PHE A 195 8.46 -24.13 1.40
N GLY A 196 7.98 -22.89 1.27
CA GLY A 196 8.46 -21.97 0.23
C GLY A 196 9.93 -21.58 0.42
N ALA A 197 10.36 -21.36 1.66
CA ALA A 197 11.75 -21.07 1.96
C ALA A 197 12.67 -22.28 1.66
N ARG A 198 12.25 -23.50 1.99
CA ARG A 198 13.00 -24.72 1.68
C ARG A 198 13.16 -24.95 0.19
N ALA A 199 12.12 -24.69 -0.61
CA ALA A 199 12.21 -24.72 -2.07
C ALA A 199 13.29 -23.77 -2.60
N GLN A 200 13.27 -22.51 -2.14
CA GLN A 200 14.23 -21.50 -2.57
C GLN A 200 15.67 -21.84 -2.14
N ILE A 201 15.86 -22.31 -0.91
CA ILE A 201 17.18 -22.76 -0.42
C ILE A 201 17.66 -23.97 -1.24
N ALA A 202 16.79 -24.92 -1.57
CA ALA A 202 17.14 -26.07 -2.39
C ALA A 202 17.59 -25.66 -3.80
N ASP A 203 16.86 -24.75 -4.46
CA ASP A 203 17.25 -24.19 -5.76
C ASP A 203 18.60 -23.44 -5.68
N SER A 204 18.89 -22.75 -4.58
CA SER A 204 20.18 -22.07 -4.37
C SER A 204 21.33 -23.06 -4.12
N LEU A 205 21.11 -24.10 -3.31
CA LEU A 205 22.07 -25.18 -3.06
C LEU A 205 22.45 -25.92 -4.35
N VAL A 206 21.48 -26.20 -5.24
CA VAL A 206 21.76 -26.82 -6.55
C VAL A 206 22.64 -25.91 -7.41
N ARG A 207 22.35 -24.61 -7.44
CA ARG A 207 23.18 -23.62 -8.17
C ARG A 207 24.59 -23.51 -7.59
N ALA A 208 24.75 -23.74 -6.30
CA ALA A 208 26.05 -23.83 -5.63
C ALA A 208 26.74 -25.22 -5.77
N GLY A 209 26.19 -26.13 -6.59
CA GLY A 209 26.75 -27.48 -6.81
C GLY A 209 26.48 -28.49 -5.68
N ARG A 210 25.68 -28.13 -4.67
CA ARG A 210 25.38 -28.96 -3.48
C ARG A 210 24.06 -29.70 -3.61
N LYS A 211 23.91 -30.47 -4.70
CA LYS A 211 22.65 -31.16 -5.03
C LYS A 211 22.19 -32.13 -3.93
N ASP A 212 23.09 -32.89 -3.31
CA ASP A 212 22.72 -33.87 -2.28
C ASP A 212 22.08 -33.22 -1.05
N GLN A 213 22.56 -32.05 -0.67
CA GLN A 213 21.98 -31.29 0.44
C GLN A 213 20.62 -30.70 0.06
N ALA A 214 20.45 -30.25 -1.19
CA ALA A 214 19.16 -29.81 -1.69
C ALA A 214 18.13 -30.97 -1.67
N VAL A 215 18.53 -32.17 -2.12
CA VAL A 215 17.67 -33.37 -2.08
C VAL A 215 17.33 -33.73 -0.63
N SER A 216 18.30 -33.74 0.28
CA SER A 216 18.06 -34.00 1.71
C SER A 216 17.06 -33.01 2.32
N LEU A 217 17.23 -31.71 2.03
CA LEU A 217 16.34 -30.65 2.49
C LEU A 217 14.90 -30.85 1.98
N LEU A 218 14.74 -31.15 0.69
CA LEU A 218 13.43 -31.43 0.11
C LEU A 218 12.80 -32.70 0.68
N SER A 219 13.60 -33.72 0.98
CA SER A 219 13.13 -34.96 1.59
C SER A 219 12.52 -34.71 2.97
N GLN A 220 13.19 -33.90 3.79
CA GLN A 220 12.66 -33.47 5.09
C GLN A 220 11.39 -32.65 4.93
N ALA A 221 11.33 -31.77 3.92
CA ALA A 221 10.14 -30.98 3.63
C ALA A 221 8.93 -31.83 3.21
N ILE A 222 9.14 -32.88 2.41
CA ILE A 222 8.08 -33.83 2.02
C ILE A 222 7.57 -34.59 3.24
N ALA A 223 8.45 -35.00 4.15
CA ALA A 223 8.06 -35.64 5.40
C ALA A 223 7.23 -34.69 6.28
N ASP A 224 7.69 -33.46 6.49
CA ASP A 224 6.95 -32.47 7.26
C ASP A 224 5.58 -32.11 6.62
N LEU A 225 5.50 -32.08 5.28
CA LEU A 225 4.24 -31.85 4.56
C LEU A 225 3.21 -32.95 4.79
N ARG A 226 3.65 -34.20 4.99
CA ARG A 226 2.78 -35.33 5.31
C ARG A 226 2.12 -35.17 6.69
N ASP A 227 2.87 -34.66 7.65
CA ASP A 227 2.43 -34.54 9.04
C ASP A 227 1.74 -33.20 9.33
N ALA A 228 1.83 -32.24 8.39
CA ALA A 228 1.21 -30.93 8.51
C ALA A 228 -0.33 -31.00 8.39
N LYS A 229 -1.02 -30.16 9.17
CA LYS A 229 -2.46 -29.97 9.01
C LYS A 229 -2.74 -29.14 7.75
N PRO A 230 -3.72 -29.53 6.91
CA PRO A 230 -4.11 -28.77 5.74
C PRO A 230 -4.45 -27.31 6.07
N ASN A 231 -3.80 -26.37 5.39
CA ASN A 231 -3.98 -24.94 5.58
C ASN A 231 -3.99 -24.23 4.23
N ALA A 232 -5.08 -23.50 3.93
CA ALA A 232 -5.25 -22.78 2.66
C ALA A 232 -4.16 -21.72 2.42
N VAL A 233 -3.65 -21.08 3.48
CA VAL A 233 -2.59 -20.06 3.40
C VAL A 233 -1.24 -20.69 3.05
N GLU A 234 -0.98 -21.92 3.49
CA GLU A 234 0.27 -22.65 3.25
C GLU A 234 0.25 -23.48 1.96
N LEU A 235 -0.91 -23.56 1.29
CA LEU A 235 -1.05 -24.31 0.05
C LEU A 235 -0.11 -23.77 -1.03
N SER A 236 -0.03 -22.44 -1.19
CA SER A 236 0.87 -21.80 -2.17
C SER A 236 2.35 -22.11 -1.91
N GLU A 237 2.78 -22.12 -0.64
CA GLU A 237 4.14 -22.51 -0.24
C GLU A 237 4.42 -24.00 -0.49
N SER A 238 3.42 -24.85 -0.27
CA SER A 238 3.50 -26.29 -0.51
C SER A 238 3.56 -26.61 -2.01
N ILE A 239 2.85 -25.85 -2.85
CA ILE A 239 2.94 -25.91 -4.31
C ILE A 239 4.37 -25.57 -4.77
N GLN A 240 4.95 -24.47 -4.27
CA GLN A 240 6.33 -24.09 -4.58
C GLN A 240 7.33 -25.19 -4.21
N LEU A 241 7.11 -25.87 -3.07
CA LEU A 241 7.90 -27.03 -2.67
C LEU A 241 7.80 -28.16 -3.70
N VAL A 242 6.60 -28.59 -4.06
CA VAL A 242 6.38 -29.68 -5.01
C VAL A 242 6.95 -29.35 -6.39
N GLN A 243 6.84 -28.11 -6.84
CA GLN A 243 7.50 -27.63 -8.06
C GLN A 243 9.04 -27.77 -7.97
N ALA A 244 9.65 -27.36 -6.86
CA ALA A 244 11.09 -27.52 -6.64
C ALA A 244 11.51 -29.00 -6.63
N VAL A 245 10.72 -29.88 -6.00
CA VAL A 245 10.93 -31.33 -6.02
C VAL A 245 10.93 -31.85 -7.45
N SER A 246 9.97 -31.44 -8.29
CA SER A 246 9.92 -31.86 -9.69
C SER A 246 11.22 -31.56 -10.45
N ARG A 247 11.89 -30.44 -10.12
CA ARG A 247 13.13 -29.98 -10.78
C ARG A 247 14.38 -30.64 -10.22
N ILE A 248 14.47 -30.76 -8.90
CA ILE A 248 15.70 -31.11 -8.18
C ILE A 248 15.76 -32.61 -7.87
N ALA A 249 14.63 -33.18 -7.46
CA ALA A 249 14.47 -34.57 -7.00
C ALA A 249 13.26 -35.23 -7.70
N PRO A 250 13.29 -35.37 -9.04
CA PRO A 250 12.15 -35.85 -9.85
C PRO A 250 11.66 -37.24 -9.45
N GLU A 251 12.52 -38.06 -8.84
CA GLU A 251 12.18 -39.37 -8.31
C GLU A 251 11.24 -39.33 -7.09
N ARG A 252 11.24 -38.22 -6.33
CA ARG A 252 10.38 -38.01 -5.16
C ARG A 252 9.10 -37.24 -5.49
N PHE A 253 9.01 -36.72 -6.71
CA PHE A 253 7.89 -35.91 -7.15
C PHE A 253 6.53 -36.62 -7.03
N PRO A 254 6.35 -37.90 -7.44
CA PRO A 254 5.04 -38.55 -7.33
C PRO A 254 4.53 -38.64 -5.88
N GLU A 255 5.43 -38.90 -4.93
CA GLU A 255 5.11 -38.93 -3.50
C GLU A 255 4.70 -37.55 -2.99
N ALA A 256 5.48 -36.51 -3.31
CA ALA A 256 5.21 -35.14 -2.89
C ALA A 256 3.91 -34.60 -3.49
N PHE A 257 3.67 -34.89 -4.78
CA PHE A 257 2.46 -34.54 -5.50
C PHE A 257 1.21 -35.14 -4.85
N ARG A 258 1.24 -36.45 -4.57
CA ARG A 258 0.12 -37.15 -3.92
C ARG A 258 -0.23 -36.53 -2.57
N ILE A 259 0.77 -36.31 -1.71
CA ILE A 259 0.56 -35.70 -0.37
C ILE A 259 -0.09 -34.33 -0.49
N LEU A 260 0.39 -33.49 -1.42
CA LEU A 260 -0.16 -32.16 -1.64
C LEU A 260 -1.62 -32.21 -2.12
N THR A 261 -1.93 -33.09 -3.08
CA THR A 261 -3.30 -33.22 -3.61
C THR A 261 -4.29 -33.74 -2.56
N GLU A 262 -3.87 -34.67 -1.71
CA GLU A 262 -4.68 -35.17 -0.59
C GLU A 262 -4.92 -34.09 0.48
N SER A 263 -3.87 -33.34 0.82
CA SER A 263 -3.98 -32.21 1.75
C SER A 263 -4.91 -31.13 1.20
N ALA A 264 -4.76 -30.74 -0.07
CA ALA A 264 -5.60 -29.72 -0.69
C ALA A 264 -7.08 -30.15 -0.80
N ALA A 265 -7.35 -31.43 -1.04
CA ALA A 265 -8.71 -31.94 -1.14
C ALA A 265 -9.52 -31.87 0.15
N SER A 266 -8.85 -31.84 1.29
CA SER A 266 -9.48 -31.69 2.60
C SER A 266 -9.89 -30.24 2.92
N LEU A 267 -9.53 -29.28 2.06
CA LEU A 267 -9.93 -27.88 2.20
C LEU A 267 -11.35 -27.65 1.64
N PRO A 268 -12.15 -26.77 2.26
CA PRO A 268 -13.48 -26.43 1.74
C PRO A 268 -13.39 -25.68 0.41
N VAL A 269 -14.15 -26.12 -0.60
CA VAL A 269 -14.23 -25.52 -1.95
C VAL A 269 -15.65 -25.01 -2.20
N ALA A 270 -15.78 -23.89 -2.92
CA ALA A 270 -17.07 -23.31 -3.27
C ALA A 270 -17.56 -23.87 -4.62
N GLY A 271 -18.56 -24.74 -4.59
CA GLY A 271 -19.16 -25.37 -5.77
C GLY A 271 -18.54 -26.72 -6.12
N SER A 272 -18.95 -27.27 -7.26
CA SER A 272 -18.48 -28.57 -7.77
C SER A 272 -17.50 -28.34 -8.91
N PRO A 273 -16.20 -28.66 -8.76
CA PRO A 273 -15.23 -28.42 -9.81
C PRO A 273 -15.54 -29.26 -11.05
N SER A 274 -15.33 -28.68 -12.23
CA SER A 274 -15.57 -29.36 -13.49
C SER A 274 -14.52 -29.01 -14.54
N LEU A 275 -14.25 -29.97 -15.43
CA LEU A 275 -13.41 -29.80 -16.61
C LEU A 275 -14.31 -29.70 -17.83
N LYS A 276 -14.17 -28.60 -18.58
CA LYS A 276 -14.85 -28.42 -19.87
C LYS A 276 -13.88 -28.64 -21.02
N LEU A 277 -14.27 -29.50 -21.95
CA LEU A 277 -13.55 -29.84 -23.18
C LEU A 277 -14.53 -29.80 -24.36
N GLY A 278 -14.56 -28.68 -25.08
CA GLY A 278 -15.61 -28.43 -26.08
C GLY A 278 -16.99 -28.46 -25.43
N ASP A 279 -17.89 -29.31 -25.94
CA ASP A 279 -19.26 -29.48 -25.40
C ASP A 279 -19.33 -30.49 -24.23
N GLN A 280 -18.22 -31.13 -23.87
CA GLN A 280 -18.18 -32.11 -22.78
C GLN A 280 -17.86 -31.46 -21.44
N VAL A 281 -18.62 -31.83 -20.41
CA VAL A 281 -18.40 -31.41 -19.01
C VAL A 281 -18.14 -32.65 -18.16
N ILE A 282 -16.94 -32.73 -17.58
CA ILE A 282 -16.56 -33.80 -16.65
C ILE A 282 -16.58 -33.25 -15.23
N LEU A 283 -17.31 -33.91 -14.34
CA LEU A 283 -17.30 -33.59 -12.91
C LEU A 283 -16.02 -34.11 -12.25
N LEU A 284 -15.33 -33.22 -11.56
CA LEU A 284 -14.11 -33.51 -10.84
C LEU A 284 -14.37 -33.56 -9.33
N GLU A 285 -13.57 -34.36 -8.63
CA GLU A 285 -13.38 -34.20 -7.18
C GLU A 285 -12.38 -33.06 -6.92
N ASN A 286 -12.40 -32.51 -5.70
CA ASN A 286 -11.48 -31.43 -5.32
C ASN A 286 -10.00 -31.85 -5.48
N VAL A 287 -9.67 -33.10 -5.14
CA VAL A 287 -8.34 -33.69 -5.36
C VAL A 287 -7.92 -33.57 -6.82
N GLU A 288 -8.83 -33.95 -7.73
CA GLU A 288 -8.60 -34.06 -9.17
C GLU A 288 -8.45 -32.69 -9.81
N ALA A 289 -9.25 -31.71 -9.37
CA ALA A 289 -9.17 -30.34 -9.86
C ALA A 289 -7.86 -29.65 -9.46
N VAL A 290 -7.43 -29.82 -8.20
CA VAL A 290 -6.12 -29.33 -7.74
C VAL A 290 -4.97 -30.02 -8.49
N ALA A 291 -5.07 -31.34 -8.66
CA ALA A 291 -4.08 -32.12 -9.40
C ALA A 291 -3.92 -31.62 -10.83
N LEU A 292 -5.02 -31.36 -11.55
CA LEU A 292 -4.96 -30.83 -12.92
C LEU A 292 -4.29 -29.45 -13.00
N ASN A 293 -4.58 -28.55 -12.06
CA ASN A 293 -3.91 -27.25 -12.00
C ASN A 293 -2.39 -27.39 -11.79
N LEU A 294 -1.96 -28.31 -10.93
CA LEU A 294 -0.52 -28.57 -10.71
C LEU A 294 0.15 -29.22 -11.92
N LEU A 295 -0.57 -30.11 -12.61
CA LEU A 295 -0.05 -30.76 -13.81
C LEU A 295 0.11 -29.78 -14.99
N ALA A 296 -0.73 -28.74 -15.08
CA ALA A 296 -0.63 -27.70 -16.11
C ALA A 296 0.74 -26.98 -16.11
N GLU A 297 1.38 -26.86 -14.95
CA GLU A 297 2.71 -26.25 -14.82
C GLU A 297 3.85 -27.20 -15.22
N LEU A 298 3.55 -28.48 -15.46
CA LEU A 298 4.50 -29.53 -15.83
C LEU A 298 4.38 -29.98 -17.29
N THR A 299 3.67 -29.23 -18.12
CA THR A 299 3.45 -29.51 -19.56
C THR A 299 4.74 -29.78 -20.35
N GLN A 300 5.87 -29.16 -19.95
CA GLN A 300 7.18 -29.42 -20.58
C GLN A 300 7.88 -30.71 -20.09
N ARG A 301 7.23 -31.52 -19.24
CA ARG A 301 7.80 -32.70 -18.58
C ARG A 301 6.85 -33.90 -18.64
N PRO A 302 6.53 -34.41 -19.83
CA PRO A 302 5.47 -35.41 -20.04
C PRO A 302 5.68 -36.69 -19.23
N ALA A 303 6.93 -37.13 -19.06
CA ALA A 303 7.24 -38.32 -18.25
C ALA A 303 6.91 -38.15 -16.75
N LEU A 304 7.02 -36.94 -16.20
CA LEU A 304 6.65 -36.66 -14.80
C LEU A 304 5.14 -36.48 -14.65
N VAL A 305 4.49 -35.86 -15.65
CA VAL A 305 3.03 -35.76 -15.72
C VAL A 305 2.40 -37.14 -15.66
N MET A 306 2.86 -38.08 -16.49
CA MET A 306 2.36 -39.45 -16.49
C MET A 306 2.56 -40.16 -15.14
N LYS A 307 3.74 -40.02 -14.54
CA LYS A 307 4.01 -40.59 -13.21
C LYS A 307 3.12 -40.00 -12.11
N ALA A 308 2.75 -38.72 -12.20
CA ALA A 308 1.83 -38.11 -11.25
C ALA A 308 0.37 -38.55 -11.50
N ILE A 309 -0.06 -38.65 -12.76
CA ILE A 309 -1.39 -39.18 -13.10
C ILE A 309 -1.56 -40.63 -12.62
N ASP A 310 -0.50 -41.43 -12.70
CA ASP A 310 -0.50 -42.82 -12.19
C ASP A 310 -0.72 -42.88 -10.66
N THR A 311 -0.49 -41.79 -9.92
CA THR A 311 -0.81 -41.71 -8.48
C THR A 311 -2.29 -41.40 -8.20
N LEU A 312 -3.07 -41.02 -9.21
CA LEU A 312 -4.48 -40.63 -9.11
C LEU A 312 -5.36 -41.45 -10.09
N PRO A 313 -5.73 -42.70 -9.74
CA PRO A 313 -6.42 -43.61 -10.65
C PRO A 313 -7.78 -43.10 -11.11
N ASN A 314 -8.51 -42.38 -10.26
CA ASN A 314 -9.81 -41.80 -10.61
C ASN A 314 -9.65 -40.71 -11.68
N LEU A 315 -8.71 -39.77 -11.49
CA LEU A 315 -8.39 -38.76 -12.49
C LEU A 315 -7.93 -39.40 -13.81
N LYS A 316 -7.04 -40.39 -13.73
CA LYS A 316 -6.53 -41.10 -14.92
C LYS A 316 -7.65 -41.69 -15.77
N SER A 317 -8.56 -42.44 -15.15
CA SER A 317 -9.70 -43.04 -15.88
C SER A 317 -10.62 -42.00 -16.51
N LYS A 318 -10.88 -40.86 -15.84
CA LYS A 318 -11.66 -39.75 -16.42
C LYS A 318 -10.95 -39.10 -17.61
N LEU A 319 -9.62 -38.95 -17.53
CA LEU A 319 -8.83 -38.38 -18.62
C LEU A 319 -8.75 -39.31 -19.84
N GLU A 320 -8.65 -40.63 -19.63
CA GLU A 320 -8.61 -41.60 -20.73
C GLU A 320 -9.88 -41.55 -21.60
N VAL A 321 -11.05 -41.24 -21.02
CA VAL A 321 -12.32 -41.07 -21.74
C VAL A 321 -12.27 -39.90 -22.75
N VAL A 322 -11.44 -38.89 -22.51
CA VAL A 322 -11.33 -37.68 -23.34
C VAL A 322 -10.04 -37.61 -24.16
N GLY A 323 -9.35 -38.75 -24.33
CA GLY A 323 -8.12 -38.83 -25.12
C GLY A 323 -6.85 -38.52 -24.33
N GLY A 324 -6.91 -38.53 -23.00
CA GLY A 324 -5.78 -38.37 -22.10
C GLY A 324 -5.52 -36.93 -21.64
N ILE A 325 -4.41 -36.74 -20.92
CA ILE A 325 -4.00 -35.43 -20.41
C ILE A 325 -3.63 -34.45 -21.54
N ASP A 326 -3.17 -34.96 -22.67
CA ASP A 326 -2.80 -34.14 -23.83
C ASP A 326 -4.00 -33.35 -24.37
N SER A 327 -5.20 -33.95 -24.38
CA SER A 327 -6.45 -33.26 -24.74
C SER A 327 -6.80 -32.12 -23.79
N VAL A 328 -6.46 -32.25 -22.51
CA VAL A 328 -6.66 -31.19 -21.50
C VAL A 328 -5.73 -30.01 -21.76
N PHE A 329 -4.45 -30.29 -22.04
CA PHE A 329 -3.47 -29.23 -22.32
C PHE A 329 -3.65 -28.57 -23.69
N ALA A 330 -4.26 -29.25 -24.66
CA ALA A 330 -4.48 -28.74 -26.00
C ALA A 330 -5.69 -27.78 -26.15
N GLY A 331 -6.56 -27.66 -25.12
CA GLY A 331 -7.71 -26.76 -25.20
C GLY A 331 -8.78 -26.89 -24.10
N GLY A 332 -8.49 -27.57 -22.98
CA GLY A 332 -9.42 -27.71 -21.86
C GLY A 332 -9.41 -26.48 -20.94
N THR A 333 -10.58 -26.10 -20.45
CA THR A 333 -10.72 -25.10 -19.38
C THR A 333 -11.19 -25.79 -18.11
N VAL A 334 -10.40 -25.69 -17.04
CA VAL A 334 -10.75 -26.17 -15.70
C VAL A 334 -11.43 -25.01 -14.96
N GLU A 335 -12.69 -25.18 -14.57
CA GLU A 335 -13.42 -24.19 -13.78
C GLU A 335 -13.39 -24.62 -12.30
N ILE A 336 -12.70 -23.83 -11.47
CA ILE A 336 -12.68 -24.01 -10.01
C ILE A 336 -13.08 -22.72 -9.32
N GLY A 337 -14.19 -22.76 -8.58
CA GLY A 337 -14.57 -21.70 -7.64
C GLY A 337 -13.85 -21.92 -6.30
N TYR A 338 -12.72 -21.27 -6.08
CA TYR A 338 -12.22 -21.11 -4.71
C TYR A 338 -13.01 -19.96 -4.07
N GLY A 339 -13.65 -20.22 -2.92
CA GLY A 339 -14.24 -19.16 -2.11
C GLY A 339 -13.17 -18.13 -1.77
N ASN A 340 -13.49 -16.84 -1.94
CA ASN A 340 -12.63 -15.68 -1.73
C ASN A 340 -11.70 -15.81 -0.51
N HIS A 341 -10.48 -16.30 -0.72
CA HIS A 341 -9.32 -16.06 0.14
C HIS A 341 -8.14 -15.79 -0.79
N GLY A 342 -7.55 -14.61 -0.61
CA GLY A 342 -6.72 -13.93 -1.59
C GLY A 342 -5.44 -14.65 -1.99
N GLU A 343 -4.89 -14.15 -3.11
CA GLU A 343 -3.61 -14.49 -3.72
C GLU A 343 -3.58 -15.77 -4.56
N LEU A 344 -4.27 -15.73 -5.71
CA LEU A 344 -3.84 -16.29 -6.99
C LEU A 344 -4.84 -15.83 -8.06
N GLN A 345 -4.82 -14.53 -8.37
CA GLN A 345 -5.42 -14.03 -9.60
C GLN A 345 -4.33 -13.64 -10.59
N SER A 346 -4.46 -14.25 -11.76
CA SER A 346 -3.82 -13.94 -13.03
C SER A 346 -3.36 -12.49 -13.19
N MET A 347 -2.06 -12.33 -13.46
CA MET A 347 -1.50 -11.16 -14.12
C MET A 347 -2.00 -11.09 -15.57
N THR A 348 -3.06 -10.33 -15.82
CA THR A 348 -3.35 -9.76 -17.15
C THR A 348 -4.30 -8.56 -17.00
N HIS A 349 -3.75 -7.35 -16.87
CA HIS A 349 -4.16 -6.10 -17.57
C HIS A 349 -3.50 -4.89 -16.88
N TYR A 350 -2.44 -4.37 -17.48
CA TYR A 350 -2.03 -2.97 -17.30
C TYR A 350 -2.87 -2.16 -18.29
N GLY A 351 -3.86 -1.43 -17.78
CA GLY A 351 -4.69 -0.52 -18.56
C GLY A 351 -5.42 0.42 -17.61
N SER A 352 -5.16 1.71 -17.75
CA SER A 352 -5.62 2.85 -16.96
C SER A 352 -7.00 2.73 -16.30
N ASP A 353 -7.02 2.94 -14.98
CA ASP A 353 -8.18 3.44 -14.26
C ASP A 353 -8.56 4.84 -14.76
N ALA A 354 -9.56 4.88 -15.62
CA ALA A 354 -10.49 5.99 -15.76
C ALA A 354 -11.84 5.37 -16.09
N SER A 355 -12.77 5.39 -15.14
CA SER A 355 -14.17 5.17 -15.46
C SER A 355 -14.56 6.24 -16.47
N TYR A 356 -14.76 5.85 -17.73
CA TYR A 356 -15.20 6.74 -18.81
C TYR A 356 -16.63 7.21 -18.48
N GLY A 357 -16.73 8.27 -17.69
CA GLY A 357 -17.96 9.05 -17.58
C GLY A 357 -18.35 9.57 -18.96
N ASP A 358 -19.65 9.48 -19.25
CA ASP A 358 -20.36 9.86 -20.49
C ASP A 358 -19.57 10.77 -21.46
N GLN A 359 -18.74 10.15 -22.31
CA GLN A 359 -17.90 10.85 -23.30
C GLN A 359 -18.73 11.67 -24.30
N SER A 360 -20.04 11.40 -24.36
CA SER A 360 -21.02 12.11 -25.17
C SER A 360 -21.13 13.60 -24.80
N LEU A 361 -21.14 13.96 -23.51
CA LEU A 361 -21.27 15.35 -23.06
C LEU A 361 -20.03 16.18 -23.40
N TYR A 362 -18.84 15.60 -23.28
CA TYR A 362 -17.60 16.27 -23.67
C TYR A 362 -17.58 16.56 -25.18
N LEU A 363 -17.88 15.55 -26.00
CA LEU A 363 -17.94 15.70 -27.45
C LEU A 363 -19.05 16.67 -27.89
N GLU A 364 -20.18 16.70 -27.18
CA GLU A 364 -21.29 17.61 -27.46
C GLU A 364 -20.91 19.08 -27.21
N LEU A 365 -20.17 19.37 -26.14
CA LEU A 365 -19.96 20.74 -25.64
C LEU A 365 -18.58 21.34 -25.97
N ARG A 366 -17.59 20.51 -26.33
CA ARG A 366 -16.23 20.98 -26.67
C ARG A 366 -16.26 22.02 -27.80
N GLY A 367 -15.58 23.14 -27.58
CA GLY A 367 -15.47 24.26 -28.51
C GLY A 367 -16.72 25.14 -28.62
N LYS A 368 -17.82 24.78 -27.95
CA LYS A 368 -19.03 25.61 -27.87
C LYS A 368 -18.97 26.62 -26.73
N ALA A 369 -18.26 26.32 -25.64
CA ALA A 369 -18.16 27.20 -24.47
C ALA A 369 -17.60 28.59 -24.82
N ALA A 370 -16.56 28.66 -25.64
CA ALA A 370 -15.97 29.92 -26.11
C ALA A 370 -16.88 30.72 -27.06
N ARG A 371 -17.81 30.06 -27.76
CA ARG A 371 -18.66 30.67 -28.81
C ARG A 371 -20.04 31.05 -28.28
N ASP A 372 -20.62 30.21 -27.44
CA ASP A 372 -21.95 30.35 -26.85
C ASP A 372 -21.98 29.80 -25.42
N PRO A 373 -21.43 30.55 -24.46
CA PRO A 373 -21.36 30.12 -23.07
C PRO A 373 -22.75 30.04 -22.40
N VAL A 374 -23.77 30.73 -22.96
CA VAL A 374 -25.12 30.75 -22.38
C VAL A 374 -25.82 29.43 -22.64
N SER A 375 -25.80 28.93 -23.89
CA SER A 375 -26.40 27.63 -24.20
C SER A 375 -25.69 26.47 -23.52
N VAL A 376 -24.37 26.54 -23.33
CA VAL A 376 -23.64 25.52 -22.55
C VAL A 376 -24.08 25.51 -21.08
N ARG A 377 -24.22 26.70 -20.44
CA ARG A 377 -24.75 26.80 -19.07
C ARG A 377 -26.16 26.25 -18.97
N GLU A 378 -27.03 26.59 -19.92
CA GLU A 378 -28.40 26.11 -19.93
C GLU A 378 -28.44 24.58 -20.01
N ARG A 379 -27.67 23.99 -20.95
CA ARG A 379 -27.58 22.54 -21.13
C ARG A 379 -27.10 21.81 -19.87
N LEU A 380 -26.07 22.31 -19.21
CA LEU A 380 -25.55 21.70 -17.98
C LEU A 380 -26.49 21.91 -16.79
N SER A 381 -27.21 23.04 -16.73
CA SER A 381 -28.17 23.33 -15.65
C SER A 381 -29.43 22.46 -15.68
N GLN A 382 -29.74 21.84 -16.82
CA GLN A 382 -30.85 20.89 -16.98
C GLN A 382 -30.54 19.50 -16.37
N LEU A 383 -29.30 19.25 -15.96
CA LEU A 383 -28.94 17.99 -15.30
C LEU A 383 -29.57 17.92 -13.91
N SER A 384 -30.07 16.74 -13.55
CA SER A 384 -30.62 16.52 -12.21
C SER A 384 -29.51 16.62 -11.15
N PRO A 385 -29.81 17.13 -9.94
CA PRO A 385 -28.85 17.20 -8.84
C PRO A 385 -28.67 15.82 -8.17
N SER A 386 -28.30 14.81 -8.95
CA SER A 386 -27.90 13.49 -8.42
C SER A 386 -26.38 13.39 -8.32
N PRO A 387 -25.84 12.63 -7.35
CA PRO A 387 -24.39 12.45 -7.20
C PRO A 387 -23.71 11.97 -8.48
N GLU A 388 -24.33 11.04 -9.22
CA GLU A 388 -23.80 10.53 -10.49
C GLU A 388 -23.71 11.61 -11.58
N LYS A 389 -24.72 12.47 -11.70
CA LYS A 389 -24.71 13.54 -12.70
C LYS A 389 -23.74 14.65 -12.33
N ILE A 390 -23.63 14.98 -11.05
CA ILE A 390 -22.64 15.93 -10.54
C ILE A 390 -21.22 15.39 -10.77
N GLN A 391 -21.01 14.10 -10.52
CA GLN A 391 -19.75 13.42 -10.82
C GLN A 391 -19.37 13.56 -12.30
N ASN A 392 -20.34 13.41 -13.21
CA ASN A 392 -20.10 13.59 -14.65
C ASN A 392 -19.75 15.03 -15.00
N VAL A 393 -20.38 16.03 -14.37
CA VAL A 393 -20.03 17.45 -14.58
C VAL A 393 -18.63 17.77 -14.04
N LEU A 394 -18.26 17.24 -12.88
CA LEU A 394 -16.91 17.38 -12.33
C LEU A 394 -15.86 16.68 -13.21
N ASN A 395 -16.18 15.52 -13.77
CA ASN A 395 -15.32 14.84 -14.74
C ASN A 395 -15.21 15.63 -16.05
N LEU A 396 -16.30 16.25 -16.51
CA LEU A 396 -16.27 17.13 -17.68
C LEU A 396 -15.34 18.31 -17.45
N ALA A 397 -15.42 18.97 -16.29
CA ALA A 397 -14.49 20.02 -15.90
C ALA A 397 -13.04 19.52 -15.93
N TRP A 398 -12.79 18.36 -15.35
CA TRP A 398 -11.47 17.74 -15.28
C TRP A 398 -10.86 17.42 -16.66
N VAL A 399 -11.63 16.83 -17.57
CA VAL A 399 -11.16 16.46 -18.93
C VAL A 399 -10.95 17.71 -19.78
N SER A 400 -11.83 18.71 -19.66
CA SER A 400 -11.78 19.93 -20.49
C SER A 400 -10.72 20.95 -20.05
N ALA A 401 -10.19 20.85 -18.82
CA ALA A 401 -9.28 21.83 -18.23
C ALA A 401 -8.12 22.29 -19.14
N VAL A 402 -7.54 21.37 -19.92
CA VAL A 402 -6.40 21.68 -20.80
C VAL A 402 -6.84 22.10 -22.21
N GLU A 403 -7.85 21.43 -22.77
CA GLU A 403 -8.23 21.60 -24.18
C GLU A 403 -9.30 22.68 -24.40
N ASP A 404 -10.13 22.95 -23.39
CA ASP A 404 -11.24 23.92 -23.40
C ASP A 404 -11.46 24.50 -22.00
N PRO A 405 -10.60 25.45 -21.55
CA PRO A 405 -10.68 26.03 -20.21
C PRO A 405 -12.01 26.74 -19.92
N ASP A 406 -12.65 27.33 -20.94
CA ASP A 406 -13.95 27.99 -20.80
C ASP A 406 -15.05 26.97 -20.43
N LEU A 407 -15.05 25.80 -21.09
CA LEU A 407 -15.95 24.71 -20.74
C LEU A 407 -15.68 24.19 -19.33
N SER A 408 -14.41 24.10 -18.95
CA SER A 408 -14.00 23.65 -17.62
C SER A 408 -14.53 24.57 -16.52
N SER A 409 -14.37 25.88 -16.70
CA SER A 409 -14.87 26.90 -15.76
C SER A 409 -16.39 26.86 -15.65
N ILE A 410 -17.12 26.78 -16.77
CA ILE A 410 -18.59 26.69 -16.77
C ILE A 410 -19.08 25.40 -16.10
N ALA A 411 -18.37 24.28 -16.30
CA ALA A 411 -18.70 23.02 -15.67
C ALA A 411 -18.50 23.07 -14.15
N LEU A 412 -17.39 23.67 -13.67
CA LEU A 412 -17.15 23.89 -12.24
C LEU A 412 -18.22 24.79 -11.59
N GLU A 413 -18.55 25.91 -12.23
CA GLU A 413 -19.60 26.83 -11.77
C GLU A 413 -20.94 26.09 -11.63
N THR A 414 -21.26 25.25 -12.63
CA THR A 414 -22.50 24.48 -12.63
C THR A 414 -22.50 23.39 -11.56
N ALA A 415 -21.37 22.70 -11.36
CA ALA A 415 -21.22 21.70 -10.31
C ALA A 415 -21.49 22.30 -8.92
N GLY A 416 -20.94 23.48 -8.61
CA GLY A 416 -21.19 24.16 -7.33
C GLY A 416 -22.67 24.44 -7.08
N ARG A 417 -23.40 24.91 -8.12
CA ARG A 417 -24.85 25.15 -8.04
C ARG A 417 -25.66 23.87 -7.83
N LEU A 418 -25.25 22.76 -8.47
CA LEU A 418 -25.92 21.47 -8.32
C LEU A 418 -25.64 20.84 -6.94
N ILE A 419 -24.41 20.94 -6.43
CA ILE A 419 -24.03 20.43 -5.10
C ILE A 419 -24.86 21.09 -4.01
N ALA A 420 -25.10 22.41 -4.09
CA ALA A 420 -25.93 23.13 -3.13
C ALA A 420 -27.39 22.65 -3.06
N ARG A 421 -27.85 21.81 -4.00
CA ARG A 421 -29.22 21.27 -4.08
C ARG A 421 -29.33 19.80 -3.66
N ILE A 422 -28.23 19.14 -3.29
CA ILE A 422 -28.27 17.73 -2.85
C ILE A 422 -28.90 17.66 -1.45
N GLU A 423 -29.82 16.72 -1.29
CA GLU A 423 -30.37 16.32 0.01
C GLU A 423 -30.16 14.81 0.23
N PRO A 424 -29.80 14.37 1.45
CA PRO A 424 -29.52 15.17 2.66
C PRO A 424 -28.20 15.98 2.56
N ILE A 425 -28.00 16.98 3.42
CA ILE A 425 -26.83 17.90 3.35
C ILE A 425 -25.50 17.15 3.45
N SER A 426 -25.46 16.04 4.20
CA SER A 426 -24.31 15.16 4.33
C SER A 426 -23.83 14.59 2.99
N GLY A 427 -24.75 14.39 2.03
CA GLY A 427 -24.44 13.96 0.67
C GLY A 427 -23.62 14.99 -0.14
N ARG A 428 -23.56 16.25 0.31
CA ARG A 428 -22.78 17.32 -0.34
C ARG A 428 -21.28 17.17 -0.10
N ALA A 429 -20.86 16.64 1.06
CA ALA A 429 -19.45 16.54 1.45
C ALA A 429 -18.52 15.89 0.41
N PRO A 430 -18.80 14.66 -0.10
CA PRO A 430 -17.91 14.01 -1.06
C PRO A 430 -17.84 14.79 -2.39
N MET A 431 -18.96 15.34 -2.85
CA MET A 431 -19.03 16.10 -4.10
C MET A 431 -18.30 17.44 -3.98
N PHE A 432 -18.47 18.15 -2.86
CA PHE A 432 -17.79 19.41 -2.58
C PHE A 432 -16.28 19.21 -2.47
N ALA A 433 -15.83 18.18 -1.72
CA ALA A 433 -14.41 17.85 -1.61
C ALA A 433 -13.78 17.54 -2.99
N GLN A 434 -14.53 16.92 -3.90
CA GLN A 434 -14.07 16.70 -5.26
C GLN A 434 -14.07 17.97 -6.11
N MET A 435 -15.08 18.83 -5.97
CA MET A 435 -15.12 20.12 -6.65
C MET A 435 -13.90 20.97 -6.33
N VAL A 436 -13.53 21.07 -5.04
CA VAL A 436 -12.33 21.80 -4.60
C VAL A 436 -11.05 21.26 -5.27
N ARG A 437 -10.88 19.93 -5.30
CA ARG A 437 -9.73 19.29 -5.96
C ARG A 437 -9.72 19.54 -7.47
N THR A 438 -10.89 19.58 -8.08
CA THR A 438 -11.05 19.80 -9.52
C THR A 438 -10.70 21.24 -9.86
N SER A 439 -11.21 22.23 -9.09
CA SER A 439 -10.86 23.64 -9.25
C SER A 439 -9.35 23.87 -9.17
N ARG A 440 -8.63 23.30 -8.19
CA ARG A 440 -7.16 23.41 -8.14
C ARG A 440 -6.48 22.96 -9.44
N ARG A 441 -6.95 21.87 -10.03
CA ARG A 441 -6.35 21.33 -11.24
C ARG A 441 -6.69 22.18 -12.48
N CYS A 442 -7.89 22.73 -12.52
CA CYS A 442 -8.35 23.57 -13.62
C CYS A 442 -7.73 24.97 -13.57
N ASP A 443 -7.72 25.58 -12.39
CA ASP A 443 -7.37 26.99 -12.16
C ASP A 443 -5.93 27.15 -11.62
N GLY A 444 -5.28 26.05 -11.20
CA GLY A 444 -3.96 26.05 -10.55
C GLY A 444 -3.99 26.34 -9.05
N GLU A 445 -5.05 27.00 -8.58
CA GLU A 445 -5.30 27.36 -7.18
C GLU A 445 -6.77 27.12 -6.81
N VAL A 446 -7.09 27.21 -5.53
CA VAL A 446 -8.48 27.16 -5.06
C VAL A 446 -8.88 28.55 -4.59
N ASP A 447 -9.98 29.08 -5.10
CA ASP A 447 -10.55 30.35 -4.65
C ASP A 447 -10.81 30.29 -3.11
N PRO A 448 -10.25 31.24 -2.33
CA PRO A 448 -10.51 31.34 -0.89
C PRO A 448 -12.00 31.36 -0.53
N GLU A 449 -12.88 31.90 -1.38
CA GLU A 449 -14.31 31.93 -1.12
C GLU A 449 -14.94 30.53 -1.24
N ILE A 450 -14.44 29.68 -2.15
CA ILE A 450 -14.83 28.26 -2.22
C ILE A 450 -14.42 27.52 -0.94
N LEU A 451 -13.19 27.76 -0.44
CA LEU A 451 -12.74 27.16 0.82
C LEU A 451 -13.62 27.59 2.00
N LYS A 452 -13.95 28.89 2.09
CA LYS A 452 -14.84 29.44 3.11
C LYS A 452 -16.25 28.82 3.05
N GLN A 453 -16.83 28.69 1.85
CA GLN A 453 -18.10 27.99 1.67
C GLN A 453 -18.02 26.53 2.13
N GLY A 454 -16.91 25.86 1.85
CA GLY A 454 -16.66 24.50 2.33
C GLY A 454 -16.65 24.41 3.86
N PHE A 455 -15.98 25.34 4.55
CA PHE A 455 -15.94 25.35 6.02
C PHE A 455 -17.31 25.69 6.64
N LEU A 456 -18.12 26.53 6.00
CA LEU A 456 -19.51 26.75 6.41
C LEU A 456 -20.33 25.46 6.25
N LEU A 457 -20.19 24.78 5.12
CA LEU A 457 -20.86 23.49 4.88
C LEU A 457 -20.44 22.42 5.90
N VAL A 458 -19.18 22.41 6.36
CA VAL A 458 -18.73 21.53 7.45
C VAL A 458 -19.53 21.81 8.73
N ALA A 459 -19.74 23.09 9.08
CA ALA A 459 -20.51 23.46 10.26
C ALA A 459 -21.98 23.02 10.13
N ASP A 460 -22.60 23.26 8.98
CA ASP A 460 -23.99 22.87 8.72
C ASP A 460 -24.18 21.33 8.78
N ILE A 461 -23.25 20.56 8.18
CA ILE A 461 -23.27 19.09 8.24
C ILE A 461 -23.12 18.61 9.68
N ARG A 462 -22.22 19.23 10.47
CA ARG A 462 -21.97 18.84 11.86
C ARG A 462 -23.22 19.09 12.72
N GLU A 463 -23.92 20.21 12.52
CA GLU A 463 -25.19 20.51 13.18
C GLU A 463 -26.26 19.46 12.84
N GLU A 464 -26.44 19.11 11.56
CA GLU A 464 -27.36 18.05 11.15
C GLU A 464 -26.99 16.68 11.76
N GLU A 465 -25.69 16.32 11.75
CA GLU A 465 -25.20 15.06 12.33
C GLU A 465 -25.43 15.01 13.84
N GLU A 466 -25.22 16.11 14.56
CA GLU A 466 -25.51 16.23 16.00
C GLU A 466 -27.00 16.09 16.30
N ASP A 467 -27.87 16.70 15.50
CA ASP A 467 -29.32 16.60 15.65
C ASP A 467 -29.84 15.19 15.34
N GLN A 468 -29.28 14.52 14.33
CA GLN A 468 -29.58 13.10 14.05
C GLN A 468 -29.05 12.16 15.14
N ALA A 469 -27.89 12.45 15.71
CA ALA A 469 -27.28 11.63 16.78
C ALA A 469 -28.09 11.67 18.08
N LYS A 470 -28.75 12.79 18.41
CA LYS A 470 -29.66 12.91 19.56
C LYS A 470 -30.86 11.93 19.48
N GLY A 471 -31.18 11.41 18.29
CA GLY A 471 -32.28 10.46 18.06
C GLY A 471 -31.89 8.98 17.94
N MET A 472 -30.59 8.64 17.83
CA MET A 472 -30.13 7.26 17.60
C MET A 472 -28.92 6.93 18.48
N ALA A 473 -29.17 6.23 19.60
CA ALA A 473 -28.09 5.73 20.45
C ALA A 473 -27.34 4.57 19.78
N GLY A 474 -26.03 4.72 19.59
CA GLY A 474 -25.11 3.58 19.57
C GLY A 474 -24.46 3.17 18.24
N THR A 475 -24.51 3.97 17.16
CA THR A 475 -23.69 3.69 15.96
C THR A 475 -22.66 4.79 15.71
N ALA A 476 -21.37 4.42 15.74
CA ALA A 476 -20.28 5.30 15.30
C ALA A 476 -20.38 5.50 13.78
N ARG A 477 -21.12 6.52 13.33
CA ARG A 477 -21.12 6.94 11.93
C ARG A 477 -19.77 7.62 11.62
N ARG A 478 -19.24 7.35 10.42
CA ARG A 478 -18.15 8.18 9.86
C ARG A 478 -18.74 9.56 9.59
N SER A 479 -18.21 10.59 10.25
CA SER A 479 -18.68 11.97 10.07
C SER A 479 -18.30 12.48 8.67
N SER A 480 -19.32 12.92 7.92
CA SER A 480 -19.16 13.56 6.62
C SER A 480 -18.51 14.94 6.79
N ALA A 481 -18.79 15.62 7.91
CA ALA A 481 -18.16 16.88 8.29
C ALA A 481 -16.65 16.72 8.49
N GLU A 482 -16.21 15.72 9.27
CA GLU A 482 -14.77 15.45 9.47
C GLU A 482 -14.04 15.12 8.16
N MET A 483 -14.69 14.35 7.27
CA MET A 483 -14.12 14.02 5.97
C MET A 483 -13.91 15.27 5.10
N LEU A 484 -14.93 16.14 5.03
CA LEU A 484 -14.87 17.38 4.26
C LEU A 484 -13.87 18.37 4.87
N GLU A 485 -13.90 18.56 6.19
CA GLU A 485 -12.99 19.44 6.93
C GLU A 485 -11.53 19.06 6.68
N ARG A 486 -11.21 17.77 6.80
CA ARG A 486 -9.87 17.26 6.49
C ARG A 486 -9.48 17.55 5.04
N ALA A 487 -10.39 17.36 4.09
CA ALA A 487 -10.13 17.63 2.68
C ALA A 487 -9.83 19.13 2.44
N LEU A 488 -10.62 20.03 3.03
CA LEU A 488 -10.45 21.47 2.90
C LEU A 488 -9.13 21.95 3.52
N ILE A 489 -8.78 21.48 4.72
CA ILE A 489 -7.51 21.82 5.37
C ILE A 489 -6.32 21.32 4.53
N THR A 490 -6.46 20.13 3.94
CA THR A 490 -5.44 19.54 3.08
C THR A 490 -5.20 20.39 1.83
N GLU A 491 -6.26 20.91 1.22
CA GLU A 491 -6.16 21.83 0.08
C GLU A 491 -5.61 23.20 0.50
N LEU A 492 -6.05 23.74 1.64
CA LEU A 492 -5.52 24.97 2.21
C LEU A 492 -4.01 24.85 2.49
N ALA A 493 -3.53 23.69 2.94
CA ALA A 493 -2.12 23.49 3.25
C ALA A 493 -1.19 23.60 2.04
N ILE A 494 -1.73 23.43 0.83
CA ILE A 494 -0.96 23.59 -0.42
C ILE A 494 -0.62 25.06 -0.68
N ASP A 495 -1.56 25.97 -0.40
CA ASP A 495 -1.40 27.41 -0.67
C ASP A 495 -0.94 28.18 0.58
N ASN A 496 -1.46 27.83 1.74
CA ASN A 496 -1.17 28.46 3.03
C ASN A 496 -0.94 27.42 4.13
N TYR A 497 0.24 26.80 4.08
CA TYR A 497 0.66 25.77 5.03
C TYR A 497 0.58 26.23 6.50
N GLU A 498 1.00 27.45 6.81
CA GLU A 498 0.98 27.95 8.20
C GLU A 498 -0.45 28.05 8.74
N ALA A 499 -1.39 28.57 7.96
CA ALA A 499 -2.79 28.66 8.36
C ALA A 499 -3.39 27.26 8.58
N ALA A 500 -3.12 26.33 7.66
CA ALA A 500 -3.58 24.94 7.77
C ALA A 500 -3.04 24.27 9.04
N ILE A 501 -1.75 24.40 9.34
CA ILE A 501 -1.15 23.80 10.55
C ILE A 501 -1.70 24.45 11.84
N ARG A 502 -1.92 25.77 11.85
CA ARG A 502 -2.59 26.43 12.99
C ARG A 502 -3.99 25.85 13.20
N TYR A 503 -4.75 25.67 12.13
CA TYR A 503 -6.08 25.05 12.20
C TYR A 503 -6.01 23.63 12.75
N VAL A 504 -5.13 22.77 12.22
CA VAL A 504 -4.97 21.40 12.69
C VAL A 504 -4.69 21.35 14.19
N ARG A 505 -3.80 22.22 14.71
CA ARG A 505 -3.47 22.26 16.13
C ARG A 505 -4.65 22.66 17.04
N THR A 506 -5.69 23.28 16.48
CA THR A 506 -6.91 23.65 17.23
C THR A 506 -7.99 22.57 17.23
N MET A 507 -7.87 21.52 16.41
CA MET A 507 -8.85 20.44 16.37
C MET A 507 -8.92 19.72 17.75
N PRO A 508 -10.10 19.36 18.25
CA PRO A 508 -10.22 18.76 19.58
C PRO A 508 -9.77 17.29 19.63
N ASP A 509 -10.01 16.52 18.56
CA ASP A 509 -9.66 15.12 18.49
C ASP A 509 -8.23 14.90 17.95
N LYS A 510 -7.38 14.26 18.76
CA LYS A 510 -5.99 13.91 18.39
C LYS A 510 -5.91 12.94 17.22
N GLN A 511 -6.91 12.07 17.04
CA GLN A 511 -6.93 11.13 15.92
C GLN A 511 -7.26 11.86 14.62
N ALA A 512 -8.27 12.74 14.62
CA ALA A 512 -8.57 13.66 13.53
C ALA A 512 -7.36 14.53 13.18
N GLN A 513 -6.69 15.12 14.18
CA GLN A 513 -5.44 15.87 14.00
C GLN A 513 -4.38 15.05 13.25
N LEU A 514 -4.07 13.84 13.75
CA LEU A 514 -3.06 12.97 13.16
C LEU A 514 -3.41 12.59 11.71
N SER A 515 -4.67 12.22 11.47
CA SER A 515 -5.13 11.86 10.12
C SER A 515 -5.04 13.05 9.16
N THR A 516 -5.27 14.27 9.65
CA THR A 516 -5.18 15.50 8.85
C THR A 516 -3.73 15.87 8.55
N LEU A 517 -2.82 15.75 9.52
CA LEU A 517 -1.38 15.94 9.27
C LEU A 517 -0.86 14.96 8.21
N LEU A 518 -1.26 13.70 8.29
CA LEU A 518 -0.88 12.68 7.30
C LEU A 518 -1.48 12.97 5.91
N ALA A 519 -2.72 13.46 5.84
CA ALA A 519 -3.33 13.91 4.59
C ALA A 519 -2.60 15.11 3.96
N ILE A 520 -2.13 16.06 4.77
CA ILE A 520 -1.29 17.19 4.32
C ILE A 520 0.03 16.68 3.73
N VAL A 521 0.68 15.72 4.40
CA VAL A 521 1.92 15.09 3.90
C VAL A 521 1.70 14.47 2.52
N GLU A 522 0.60 13.74 2.33
CA GLU A 522 0.26 13.14 1.03
C GLU A 522 -0.05 14.18 -0.05
N ALA A 523 -0.79 15.23 0.30
CA ALA A 523 -1.18 16.27 -0.65
C ALA A 523 0.01 17.06 -1.19
N CYS A 524 1.08 17.22 -0.41
CA CYS A 524 2.32 17.83 -0.87
C CYS A 524 2.96 17.10 -2.07
N ARG A 525 2.59 15.84 -2.34
CA ARG A 525 3.07 15.05 -3.49
C ARG A 525 2.31 15.33 -4.78
N ARG A 526 1.09 15.87 -4.70
CA ARG A 526 0.22 15.95 -5.87
C ARG A 526 0.86 16.82 -6.94
N PRO A 527 0.91 16.33 -8.20
CA PRO A 527 1.31 17.17 -9.32
C PRO A 527 0.33 18.33 -9.45
N PHE A 528 0.81 19.44 -10.01
CA PHE A 528 -0.05 20.54 -10.43
C PHE A 528 -0.95 20.07 -11.58
#